data_AF-A0A967F8Q8-F1
#
_entry.id   AF-A0A967F8Q8-F1
#
_cell.length_a   1.000
_cell.length_b   1.000
_cell.length_c   1.000
_cell.angle_alpha   90.00
_cell.angle_beta   90.00
_cell.angle_gamma   90.00
#
_symmetry.space_group_name_H-M   'P 1'
#
loop_
_entity.id
_entity.type
_entity.pdbx_description
1 polymer ?
#
loop_
_entity_poly.entity_id
_entity_poly.type
_entity_poly.pdbx_seq_one_letter_code
_entity_poly.pdbx_strand_id
1 'polypeptide(L)'
;EEQAVAGLLEDKDPFVRRRAAEALTRFGSDAVVGKLVACLSDDDRFVRYAAMTALAHRPTARLLEEAAKSQSPQALMRLLVA
;
A
#
# COMPACT_ATOMS: atom_id res chain seq x y z
N GLU A 1 8.59 13.42 6.95
CA GLU A 1 9.38 12.19 6.76
C GLU A 1 8.53 11.06 6.19
N GLU A 2 7.39 10.71 6.79
CA GLU A 2 6.45 9.73 6.22
C GLU A 2 5.68 10.24 5.00
N GLN A 3 5.05 11.43 5.05
CA GLN A 3 4.33 11.98 3.88
C GLN A 3 5.24 12.19 2.66
N ALA A 4 6.51 12.52 2.88
CA ALA A 4 7.47 12.69 1.79
C ALA A 4 7.70 11.35 1.06
N VAL A 5 7.91 10.26 1.83
CA VAL A 5 8.02 8.91 1.27
C VAL A 5 6.71 8.48 0.61
N ALA A 6 5.55 8.84 1.20
CA ALA A 6 4.24 8.54 0.62
C ALA A 6 3.98 9.28 -0.70
N GLY A 7 4.68 10.39 -0.97
CA GLY A 7 4.66 11.05 -2.29
C GLY A 7 5.38 10.23 -3.36
N LEU A 8 6.38 9.43 -2.98
CA LEU A 8 7.15 8.60 -3.91
C LEU A 8 6.42 7.33 -4.36
N LEU A 9 5.26 7.02 -3.77
CA LEU A 9 4.39 5.93 -4.23
C LEU A 9 3.77 6.20 -5.60
N GLU A 10 3.85 7.43 -6.10
CA GLU A 10 3.33 7.84 -7.41
C GLU A 10 4.47 8.16 -8.41
N ASP A 11 5.71 7.83 -8.06
CA ASP A 11 6.86 8.06 -8.94
C ASP A 11 6.74 7.25 -10.24
N LYS A 12 7.24 7.82 -11.34
CA LYS A 12 7.25 7.16 -12.65
C LYS A 12 8.07 5.88 -12.66
N ASP A 13 9.13 5.81 -11.85
CA ASP A 13 10.01 4.65 -11.75
C ASP A 13 9.42 3.62 -10.76
N PRO A 14 9.07 2.40 -11.22
CA PRO A 14 8.57 1.34 -10.36
C PRO A 14 9.55 0.98 -9.24
N PHE A 15 10.86 1.12 -9.46
CA PHE A 15 11.85 0.88 -8.43
C PHE A 15 11.70 1.89 -7.28
N VAL A 16 11.49 3.17 -7.58
CA VAL A 16 11.27 4.21 -6.57
C VAL A 16 9.98 3.93 -5.80
N ARG A 17 8.87 3.63 -6.49
CA ARG A 17 7.60 3.26 -5.86
C ARG A 17 7.73 2.07 -4.91
N ARG A 18 8.44 1.03 -5.34
CA ARG A 18 8.71 -0.16 -4.51
C ARG A 18 9.47 0.22 -3.25
N ARG A 19 10.57 0.98 -3.38
CA ARG A 19 11.39 1.40 -2.24
C ARG A 19 10.60 2.29 -1.28
N ALA A 20 9.69 3.11 -1.80
CA ALA A 20 8.77 3.89 -0.99
C ALA A 20 7.82 2.98 -0.18
N ALA A 21 7.17 2.00 -0.82
CA ALA A 21 6.30 1.05 -0.13
C ALA A 21 7.05 0.23 0.94
N GLU A 22 8.24 -0.27 0.63
CA GLU A 22 9.10 -0.99 1.60
C GLU A 22 9.48 -0.12 2.79
N ALA A 23 9.80 1.16 2.56
CA ALA A 23 10.14 2.09 3.62
C ALA A 23 8.93 2.38 4.52
N LEU A 24 7.72 2.49 3.95
CA LEU A 24 6.48 2.75 4.68
C LEU A 24 6.10 1.66 5.68
N THR A 25 6.62 0.43 5.52
CA THR A 25 6.48 -0.66 6.52
C THR A 25 7.04 -0.27 7.90
N ARG A 26 8.05 0.60 7.94
CA ARG A 26 8.67 1.06 9.19
C ARG A 26 7.87 2.16 9.89
N PHE A 27 6.84 2.67 9.25
CA PHE A 27 5.97 3.72 9.79
C PHE A 27 4.66 3.09 10.25
N GLY A 28 4.21 3.47 11.44
CA GLY A 28 2.99 2.95 12.06
C GLY A 28 1.74 3.80 11.85
N SER A 29 1.81 4.92 11.12
CA SER A 29 0.68 5.85 11.01
C SER A 29 -0.31 5.42 9.94
N ASP A 30 -1.60 5.41 10.25
CA ASP A 30 -2.66 5.04 9.30
C ASP A 30 -2.87 6.06 8.16
N ALA A 31 -2.18 7.20 8.20
CA ALA A 31 -2.32 8.26 7.22
C ALA A 31 -1.99 7.84 5.78
N VAL A 32 -1.17 6.79 5.60
CA VAL A 32 -0.73 6.31 4.29
C VAL A 32 -1.45 5.06 3.80
N VAL A 33 -2.38 4.49 4.59
CA VAL A 33 -3.04 3.21 4.24
C VAL A 33 -3.75 3.29 2.90
N GLY A 34 -4.49 4.36 2.64
CA GLY A 34 -5.18 4.53 1.34
C GLY A 34 -4.23 4.53 0.14
N LYS A 35 -3.05 5.16 0.28
CA LYS A 35 -2.03 5.17 -0.79
C LYS A 35 -1.41 3.79 -1.00
N LEU A 36 -1.15 3.05 0.08
CA LEU A 36 -0.66 1.67 -0.01
C LEU A 36 -1.71 0.72 -0.63
N VAL A 37 -3.00 0.91 -0.32
CA VAL A 37 -4.10 0.16 -0.94
C VAL A 37 -4.15 0.40 -2.45
N ALA A 38 -3.93 1.63 -2.91
CA ALA A 38 -3.84 1.92 -4.35
C ALA A 38 -2.69 1.13 -5.03
N CYS A 39 -1.55 0.98 -4.33
CA CYS A 39 -0.39 0.23 -4.83
C CYS A 39 -0.65 -1.28 -4.99
N LEU A 40 -1.73 -1.83 -4.42
CA LEU A 40 -2.14 -3.23 -4.67
C LEU A 40 -2.58 -3.48 -6.12
N SER A 41 -2.84 -2.41 -6.87
CA SER A 41 -3.18 -2.44 -8.30
C SER A 41 -2.06 -1.96 -9.20
N ASP A 42 -0.85 -1.72 -8.66
CA ASP A 42 0.31 -1.28 -9.47
C ASP A 42 0.65 -2.31 -10.55
N ASP A 43 1.12 -1.85 -11.71
CA ASP A 43 1.53 -2.71 -12.82
C ASP A 43 2.74 -3.59 -12.45
N ASP A 44 3.65 -3.05 -11.64
CA ASP A 44 4.84 -3.76 -11.19
C ASP A 44 4.52 -4.69 -10.02
N ARG A 45 4.86 -5.97 -10.19
CA ARG A 45 4.56 -7.01 -9.20
C ARG A 45 5.28 -6.82 -7.86
N PHE A 46 6.47 -6.21 -7.88
CA PHE A 46 7.23 -5.98 -6.66
C PHE A 46 6.68 -4.80 -5.87
N VAL A 47 6.14 -3.78 -6.56
CA VAL A 47 5.39 -2.69 -5.91
C VAL A 47 4.16 -3.26 -5.21
N ARG A 48 3.38 -4.12 -5.88
CA ARG A 48 2.22 -4.79 -5.27
C ARG A 48 2.62 -5.60 -4.02
N TYR A 49 3.69 -6.39 -4.11
CA TYR A 49 4.17 -7.20 -2.99
C TYR A 49 4.62 -6.32 -1.81
N ALA A 50 5.41 -5.27 -2.06
CA ALA A 50 5.84 -4.35 -1.03
C ALA A 50 4.65 -3.64 -0.34
N ALA A 51 3.63 -3.26 -1.12
CA ALA A 51 2.40 -2.67 -0.59
C ALA A 51 1.64 -3.65 0.31
N MET A 52 1.51 -4.93 -0.09
CA MET A 52 0.92 -5.96 0.76
C MET A 52 1.68 -6.10 2.07
N THR A 53 3.01 -6.21 2.02
CA THR A 53 3.84 -6.30 3.23
C THR A 53 3.63 -5.08 4.12
N ALA A 54 3.65 -3.86 3.58
CA ALA A 54 3.45 -2.66 4.37
C ALA A 54 2.05 -2.62 5.05
N LEU A 55 1.02 -3.11 4.36
CA LEU A 55 -0.35 -3.20 4.89
C LEU A 55 -0.49 -4.28 5.98
N ALA A 56 0.23 -5.40 5.87
CA ALA A 56 0.24 -6.48 6.86
C ALA A 56 0.67 -6.02 8.27
N HIS A 57 1.44 -4.93 8.34
CA HIS A 57 1.86 -4.33 9.60
C HIS A 57 0.81 -3.39 10.22
N ARG A 58 -0.38 -3.27 9.61
CA ARG A 58 -1.42 -2.33 10.04
C ARG A 58 -2.60 -3.05 10.70
N PRO A 59 -3.36 -2.37 11.57
CA PRO A 59 -4.52 -2.97 12.22
C PRO A 59 -5.56 -3.44 11.20
N THR A 60 -6.00 -4.69 11.32
CA THR A 60 -6.99 -5.31 10.42
C THR A 60 -8.27 -4.49 10.29
N ALA A 61 -8.74 -3.87 11.39
CA ALA A 61 -9.92 -3.01 11.40
C ALA A 61 -9.83 -1.88 10.35
N ARG A 62 -8.65 -1.25 10.23
CA ARG A 62 -8.43 -0.19 9.26
C ARG A 62 -8.43 -0.70 7.82
N LEU A 63 -7.89 -1.89 7.60
CA LEU A 63 -7.87 -2.53 6.28
C LEU A 63 -9.30 -2.88 5.81
N LEU A 64 -10.18 -3.32 6.72
CA LEU A 64 -11.58 -3.59 6.40
C LEU A 64 -12.35 -2.33 5.98
N GLU A 65 -12.06 -1.19 6.60
CA GLU A 65 -12.66 0.10 6.19
C GLU A 65 -12.25 0.50 4.76
N GLU A 66 -10.99 0.27 4.38
CA GLU A 66 -10.54 0.54 3.01
C GLU A 66 -11.05 -0.50 2.02
N ALA A 67 -11.17 -1.77 2.43
CA ALA A 67 -11.79 -2.82 1.63
C ALA A 67 -13.23 -2.45 1.27
N ALA A 68 -14.02 -2.00 2.26
CA ALA A 68 -15.41 -1.60 2.05
C ALA A 68 -15.58 -0.46 1.01
N LYS A 69 -14.55 0.36 0.80
CA LYS A 69 -14.55 1.46 -0.18
C LYS A 69 -14.02 1.06 -1.55
N SER A 70 -13.30 -0.06 -1.65
CA SER A 70 -12.66 -0.49 -2.89
C SER A 70 -13.68 -1.02 -3.90
N GLN A 71 -13.59 -0.52 -5.14
CA GLN A 71 -14.39 -1.01 -6.26
C GLN A 71 -13.65 -2.07 -7.11
N SER A 72 -12.43 -2.44 -6.74
CA SER A 72 -11.61 -3.41 -7.47
C SER A 72 -11.63 -4.79 -6.78
N PRO A 73 -12.21 -5.83 -7.42
CA PRO A 73 -12.20 -7.20 -6.89
C PRO A 73 -10.78 -7.73 -6.65
N GLN A 74 -9.82 -7.37 -7.51
CA GLN A 74 -8.44 -7.80 -7.37
C GLN A 74 -7.73 -7.10 -6.21
N ALA A 75 -7.96 -5.80 -6.02
CA ALA A 75 -7.43 -5.07 -4.87
C ALA A 75 -8.03 -5.59 -3.56
N LEU A 76 -9.34 -5.88 -3.54
CA LEU A 76 -10.03 -6.52 -2.42
C LEU A 76 -9.40 -7.86 -2.06
N MET A 77 -9.22 -8.75 -3.04
CA MET A 77 -8.62 -10.06 -2.80
C MET A 77 -7.20 -9.92 -2.22
N ARG A 78 -6.40 -8.98 -2.72
CA ARG A 78 -5.03 -8.74 -2.22
C ARG A 78 -5.00 -8.10 -0.84
N LEU A 79 -5.94 -7.21 -0.54
CA LEU A 79 -6.06 -6.57 0.77
C LEU A 79 -6.51 -7.55 1.86
N LEU A 80 -7.33 -8.54 1.51
CA LEU A 80 -7.81 -9.58 2.45
C LEU A 80 -6.76 -10.63 2.81
N VAL A 81 -5.70 -10.77 2.01
CA VAL A 81 -4.61 -11.75 2.21
C VAL A 81 -3.27 -11.09 2.57
N ALA A 82 -3.24 -9.77 2.65
CA ALA A 82 -2.12 -8.99 3.19
C ALA A 82 -2.15 -9.04 4.72
#